data_AF-A0A7S0BMD0-F1
#
_entry.id   AF-A0A7S0BMD0-F1
#
_cell.length_a   1.000
_cell.length_b   1.000
_cell.length_c   1.000
_cell.angle_alpha   90.00
_cell.angle_beta   90.00
_cell.angle_gamma   90.00
#
_symmetry.space_group_name_H-M   'P 1'
#
loop_
_entity.id
_entity.type
_entity.pdbx_description
1 polymer ?
#
loop_
_entity_poly.entity_id
_entity_poly.type
_entity_poly.pdbx_seq_one_letter_code
_entity_poly.pdbx_strand_id
1 'polypeptide(L)'
;DVSMAKEHANRIAEAVISEASPGNGQSIRGRVHCRHEEVNLNYKVLTHDKRNLKRLSRNEEDTYSSRLAKLILSELPRLDETFFQFLSYPVWVCSIGNSTVFVALSGEPTSEYSLILRQRLTGLVFAAGYAGEVMGYIPSKEVVLHGGYEAGERSAVLYGLPGRFGEDIEDSILNAVVEGARAG
;
A
#
# COMPACT_ATOMS: atom_id res chain seq x y z
N ASP A 1 -8.00 -18.22 -25.65
CA ASP A 1 -9.30 -18.31 -26.35
C ASP A 1 -10.19 -17.17 -25.84
N VAL A 2 -10.67 -16.31 -26.75
CA VAL A 2 -11.42 -15.09 -26.41
C VAL A 2 -12.87 -15.41 -25.99
N SER A 3 -13.40 -16.58 -26.36
CA SER A 3 -14.78 -16.98 -26.05
C SER A 3 -15.01 -17.17 -24.55
N MET A 4 -14.13 -17.92 -23.87
CA MET A 4 -14.17 -18.12 -22.42
C MET A 4 -14.03 -16.81 -21.65
N ALA A 5 -13.17 -15.90 -22.10
CA ALA A 5 -12.98 -14.60 -21.46
C ALA A 5 -14.27 -13.76 -21.50
N LYS A 6 -14.99 -13.76 -22.63
CA LYS A 6 -16.30 -13.08 -22.76
C LYS A 6 -17.35 -13.71 -21.86
N GLU A 7 -17.40 -15.03 -21.81
CA GLU A 7 -18.35 -15.73 -20.96
C GLU A 7 -18.13 -15.43 -19.47
N HIS A 8 -16.87 -15.42 -19.03
CA HIS A 8 -16.53 -15.10 -17.63
C HIS A 8 -16.84 -13.63 -17.31
N ALA A 9 -16.54 -12.71 -18.24
CA ALA A 9 -16.88 -11.29 -18.08
C ALA A 9 -18.41 -11.08 -17.95
N ASN A 10 -19.20 -11.76 -18.78
CA ASN A 10 -20.66 -11.69 -18.70
C ASN A 10 -21.17 -12.24 -17.36
N ARG A 11 -20.64 -13.38 -16.88
CA ARG A 11 -21.01 -13.94 -15.58
C ARG A 11 -20.73 -12.98 -14.42
N ILE A 12 -19.57 -12.29 -14.44
CA ILE A 12 -19.24 -11.28 -13.43
C ILE A 12 -20.20 -10.09 -13.51
N ALA A 13 -20.48 -9.59 -14.73
CA ALA A 13 -21.38 -8.47 -14.92
C ALA A 13 -22.81 -8.78 -14.44
N GLU A 14 -23.34 -9.96 -14.77
CA GLU A 14 -24.65 -10.43 -14.32
C GLU A 14 -24.73 -10.54 -12.80
N ALA A 15 -23.69 -11.09 -12.15
CA ALA A 15 -23.62 -11.16 -10.70
C ALA A 15 -23.63 -9.77 -10.06
N VAL A 16 -22.83 -8.83 -10.58
CA VAL A 16 -22.81 -7.44 -10.08
C VAL A 16 -24.15 -6.76 -10.26
N ILE A 17 -24.79 -6.89 -11.42
CA ILE A 17 -26.12 -6.31 -11.68
C ILE A 17 -27.17 -6.90 -10.73
N SER A 18 -27.13 -8.21 -10.51
CA SER A 18 -28.04 -8.89 -9.59
C SER A 18 -27.89 -8.37 -8.16
N GLU A 19 -26.65 -8.26 -7.66
CA GLU A 19 -26.38 -7.78 -6.30
C GLU A 19 -26.63 -6.26 -6.14
N ALA A 20 -26.33 -5.46 -7.17
CA ALA A 20 -26.53 -4.00 -7.16
C ALA A 20 -27.99 -3.58 -7.44
N SER A 21 -28.89 -4.53 -7.65
CA SER A 21 -30.29 -4.25 -7.95
C SER A 21 -30.98 -3.50 -6.78
N PRO A 22 -31.88 -2.54 -7.06
CA PRO A 22 -32.59 -1.82 -6.02
C PRO A 22 -33.31 -2.77 -5.05
N GLY A 23 -33.02 -2.66 -3.75
CA GLY A 23 -33.62 -3.50 -2.70
C GLY A 23 -32.69 -4.57 -2.12
N ASN A 24 -31.58 -4.92 -2.79
CA ASN A 24 -30.61 -5.89 -2.27
C ASN A 24 -29.55 -5.28 -1.34
N GLY A 25 -29.45 -3.94 -1.31
CA GLY A 25 -28.50 -3.22 -0.46
C GLY A 25 -28.93 -3.15 1.01
N GLN A 26 -27.94 -3.21 1.92
CA GLN A 26 -28.15 -2.95 3.34
C GLN A 26 -28.07 -1.44 3.61
N SER A 27 -29.07 -0.88 4.29
CA SER A 27 -29.01 0.51 4.76
C SER A 27 -27.91 0.68 5.80
N ILE A 28 -26.96 1.58 5.54
CA ILE A 28 -25.93 1.98 6.52
C ILE A 28 -26.44 3.20 7.28
N ARG A 29 -26.46 3.13 8.61
CA ARG A 29 -26.94 4.21 9.49
C ARG A 29 -26.00 4.37 10.66
N GLY A 30 -25.84 5.61 11.12
CA GLY A 30 -25.02 5.91 12.29
C GLY A 30 -24.35 7.27 12.16
N ARG A 31 -23.64 7.67 13.21
CA ARG A 31 -22.79 8.85 13.18
C ARG A 31 -21.56 8.56 12.32
N VAL A 32 -21.14 9.54 11.52
CA VAL A 32 -19.87 9.49 10.82
C VAL A 32 -18.77 9.95 11.76
N HIS A 33 -17.74 9.14 11.93
CA HIS A 33 -16.51 9.50 12.63
C HIS A 33 -15.34 9.28 11.70
N CYS A 34 -14.46 10.28 11.54
CA CYS A 34 -13.28 10.18 10.70
C CYS A 34 -12.04 10.62 11.47
N ARG A 35 -10.95 9.88 11.32
CA ARG A 35 -9.63 10.21 11.86
C ARG A 35 -8.58 10.17 10.75
N HIS A 36 -7.62 11.06 10.86
CA HIS A 36 -6.39 11.07 10.08
C HIS A 36 -5.21 10.91 11.03
N GLU A 37 -4.21 10.12 10.63
CA GLU A 37 -2.99 9.91 11.40
C GLU A 37 -1.78 9.79 10.48
N GLU A 38 -0.71 10.48 10.84
CA GLU A 38 0.60 10.35 10.19
C GLU A 38 1.42 9.30 10.93
N VAL A 39 1.66 8.17 10.30
CA VAL A 39 2.42 7.05 10.86
C VAL A 39 3.88 7.17 10.42
N ASN A 40 4.81 7.09 11.37
CA ASN A 40 6.24 7.04 11.04
C ASN A 40 6.63 5.60 10.69
N LEU A 41 6.75 5.30 9.40
CA LEU A 41 7.16 3.97 8.94
C LEU A 41 8.67 3.86 8.98
N ASN A 42 9.18 2.87 9.71
CA ASN A 42 10.60 2.56 9.69
C ASN A 42 11.07 2.30 8.26
N TYR A 43 12.07 3.04 7.85
CA TYR A 43 12.67 2.98 6.53
C TYR A 43 14.17 2.90 6.68
N LYS A 44 14.79 1.96 5.97
CA LYS A 44 16.23 1.76 6.00
C LYS A 44 16.80 2.07 4.63
N VAL A 45 17.55 3.17 4.53
CA VAL A 45 18.36 3.45 3.33
C VAL A 45 19.35 2.29 3.15
N LEU A 46 19.30 1.64 2.00
CA LEU A 46 20.19 0.53 1.70
C LEU A 46 21.42 1.05 0.96
N THR A 47 22.30 1.74 1.70
CA THR A 47 23.63 2.16 1.24
C THR A 47 24.47 0.99 0.72
N HIS A 48 24.16 -0.23 1.16
CA HIS A 48 24.82 -1.48 0.80
C HIS A 48 24.23 -2.15 -0.45
N ASP A 49 23.02 -1.78 -0.89
CA ASP A 49 22.42 -2.27 -2.13
C ASP A 49 22.90 -1.50 -3.39
N LYS A 50 24.06 -0.85 -3.26
CA LYS A 50 24.83 -0.26 -4.38
C LYS A 50 25.04 -1.25 -5.52
N ARG A 51 25.07 -2.56 -5.25
CA ARG A 51 25.23 -3.58 -6.29
C ARG A 51 24.01 -3.65 -7.20
N ASN A 52 22.81 -3.70 -6.64
CA ASN A 52 21.58 -3.72 -7.43
C ASN A 52 21.36 -2.38 -8.16
N LEU A 53 21.57 -1.25 -7.48
CA LEU A 53 21.52 0.07 -8.12
C LEU A 53 22.54 0.20 -9.26
N LYS A 54 23.78 -0.26 -9.09
CA LYS A 54 24.78 -0.28 -10.19
C LYS A 54 24.35 -1.17 -11.34
N ARG A 55 23.76 -2.34 -11.06
CA ARG A 55 23.22 -3.24 -12.09
C ARG A 55 22.08 -2.57 -12.86
N LEU A 56 21.12 -1.96 -12.18
CA LEU A 56 20.02 -1.22 -12.79
C LEU A 56 20.50 -0.03 -13.61
N SER A 57 21.50 0.72 -13.12
CA SER A 57 22.08 1.88 -13.81
C SER A 57 22.76 1.53 -15.15
N ARG A 58 23.02 0.25 -15.39
CA ARG A 58 23.64 -0.27 -16.62
C ARG A 58 22.64 -1.00 -17.51
N ASN A 59 21.37 -1.08 -17.10
CA ASN A 59 20.33 -1.67 -17.93
C ASN A 59 20.00 -0.70 -19.08
N GLU A 60 20.26 -1.12 -20.31
CA GLU A 60 19.98 -0.32 -21.51
C GLU A 60 18.57 -0.57 -22.05
N GLU A 61 17.96 -1.72 -21.73
CA GLU A 61 16.57 -2.04 -22.10
C GLU A 61 15.57 -1.25 -21.25
N ASP A 62 15.84 -1.14 -19.94
CA ASP A 62 15.04 -0.35 -19.00
C ASP A 62 15.69 1.01 -18.73
N THR A 63 15.57 1.90 -19.72
CA THR A 63 16.16 3.24 -19.67
C THR A 63 15.61 4.10 -18.53
N TYR A 64 14.36 3.88 -18.10
CA TYR A 64 13.73 4.64 -17.02
C TYR A 64 14.33 4.28 -15.66
N SER A 65 14.31 3.00 -15.29
CA SER A 65 14.94 2.52 -14.04
C SER A 65 16.44 2.83 -14.02
N SER A 66 17.11 2.75 -15.17
CA SER A 66 18.53 3.08 -15.30
C SER A 66 18.84 4.54 -14.97
N ARG A 67 18.01 5.48 -15.43
CA ARG A 67 18.15 6.92 -15.09
C ARG A 67 17.91 7.18 -13.61
N LEU A 68 16.86 6.60 -13.04
CA LEU A 68 16.56 6.77 -11.60
C LEU A 68 17.64 6.14 -10.71
N ALA A 69 18.14 4.96 -11.08
CA ALA A 69 19.25 4.33 -10.36
C ALA A 69 20.53 5.21 -10.38
N LYS A 70 20.83 5.87 -11.50
CA LYS A 70 21.96 6.83 -11.58
C LYS A 70 21.75 8.03 -10.66
N LEU A 71 20.53 8.57 -10.64
CA LEU A 71 20.16 9.70 -9.77
C LEU A 71 20.28 9.32 -8.29
N ILE A 72 19.74 8.17 -7.89
CA ILE A 72 19.87 7.67 -6.52
C ILE A 72 21.35 7.50 -6.17
N LEU A 73 22.15 6.87 -7.04
CA LEU A 73 23.59 6.69 -6.82
C LEU A 73 24.36 8.01 -6.65
N SER A 74 23.97 9.08 -7.35
CA SER A 74 24.63 10.40 -7.21
C SER A 74 24.25 11.10 -5.91
N GLU A 75 23.05 10.85 -5.37
CA GLU A 75 22.58 11.45 -4.12
C GLU A 75 22.97 10.63 -2.87
N LEU A 76 23.24 9.31 -3.01
CA LEU A 76 23.65 8.44 -1.90
C LEU A 76 24.74 9.02 -0.98
N PRO A 77 25.79 9.74 -1.45
CA PRO A 77 26.79 10.32 -0.55
C PRO A 77 26.25 11.43 0.37
N ARG A 78 25.14 12.07 0.00
CA ARG A 78 24.45 13.11 0.79
C ARG A 78 23.38 12.52 1.71
N LEU A 79 22.86 11.35 1.36
CA LEU A 79 21.95 10.57 2.16
C LEU A 79 22.77 9.84 3.23
N ASP A 80 23.01 10.51 4.35
CA ASP A 80 23.61 9.82 5.50
C ASP A 80 22.67 8.68 5.99
N GLU A 81 23.23 7.68 6.67
CA GLU A 81 22.44 6.53 7.17
C GLU A 81 21.40 6.93 8.24
N THR A 82 21.44 8.18 8.72
CA THR A 82 20.50 8.76 9.68
C THR A 82 19.37 9.57 9.02
N PHE A 83 19.47 9.90 7.74
CA PHE A 83 18.63 10.90 7.07
C PHE A 83 17.21 10.41 6.78
N PHE A 84 17.04 9.11 6.54
CA PHE A 84 15.73 8.48 6.37
C PHE A 84 15.63 7.25 7.27
N GLN A 85 15.42 7.47 8.57
CA GLN A 85 14.99 6.40 9.49
C GLN A 85 13.49 6.15 9.40
N PHE A 86 12.72 7.17 9.00
CA PHE A 86 11.27 7.11 8.94
C PHE A 86 10.74 7.80 7.67
N LEU A 87 9.66 7.26 7.12
CA LEU A 87 8.81 7.94 6.14
C LEU A 87 7.45 8.21 6.79
N SER A 88 6.97 9.45 6.74
CA SER A 88 5.61 9.78 7.17
C SER A 88 4.61 9.13 6.22
N TYR A 89 3.60 8.48 6.77
CA TYR A 89 2.61 7.74 6.02
C TYR A 89 1.20 8.05 6.52
N PRO A 90 0.38 8.75 5.73
CA PRO A 90 -0.93 9.14 6.18
C PRO A 90 -1.92 7.98 6.05
N VAL A 91 -2.72 7.82 7.11
CA VAL A 91 -3.79 6.83 7.23
C VAL A 91 -5.08 7.57 7.55
N TRP A 92 -6.14 7.28 6.79
CA TRP A 92 -7.48 7.77 7.07
C TRP A 92 -8.42 6.63 7.41
N VAL A 93 -9.18 6.79 8.49
CA VAL A 93 -10.22 5.85 8.89
C VAL A 93 -11.51 6.62 9.10
N CYS A 94 -12.57 6.22 8.38
CA CYS A 94 -13.91 6.73 8.58
C CYS A 94 -14.87 5.59 8.92
N SER A 95 -15.62 5.70 10.00
CA SER A 95 -16.66 4.76 10.40
C SER A 95 -18.04 5.41 10.28
N ILE A 96 -19.05 4.58 10.00
CA ILE A 96 -20.46 4.97 10.03
C ILE A 96 -21.18 4.05 11.03
N GLY A 97 -21.45 4.58 12.22
CA GLY A 97 -21.91 3.76 13.36
C GLY A 97 -20.94 2.61 13.64
N ASN A 98 -21.47 1.46 14.06
CA ASN A 98 -20.68 0.26 14.36
C ASN A 98 -20.70 -0.77 13.23
N SER A 99 -21.27 -0.42 12.06
CA SER A 99 -21.52 -1.38 10.98
C SER A 99 -20.55 -1.29 9.82
N THR A 100 -19.87 -0.15 9.63
CA THR A 100 -19.06 0.09 8.43
C THR A 100 -17.81 0.89 8.77
N VAL A 101 -16.66 0.45 8.23
CA VAL A 101 -15.38 1.13 8.34
C VAL A 101 -14.75 1.25 6.95
N PHE A 102 -14.37 2.46 6.59
CA PHE A 102 -13.59 2.80 5.40
C PHE A 102 -12.17 3.13 5.85
N VAL A 103 -11.20 2.48 5.22
CA VAL A 103 -9.76 2.65 5.45
C VAL A 103 -9.15 3.13 4.14
N ALA A 104 -8.52 4.29 4.18
CA ALA A 104 -7.79 4.87 3.05
C ALA A 104 -6.30 4.85 3.38
N LEU A 105 -5.54 4.20 2.52
CA LEU A 105 -4.10 3.96 2.62
C LEU A 105 -3.40 4.63 1.44
N SER A 106 -2.35 5.40 1.70
CA SER A 106 -1.47 5.95 0.66
C SER A 106 -0.65 4.88 -0.05
N GLY A 107 -0.15 5.17 -1.24
CA GLY A 107 0.67 4.26 -2.03
C GLY A 107 -0.08 3.03 -2.55
N GLU A 108 0.67 1.95 -2.79
CA GLU A 108 0.18 0.70 -3.37
C GLU A 108 0.24 -0.41 -2.30
N PRO A 109 -0.73 -0.45 -1.36
CA PRO A 109 -0.78 -1.52 -0.35
C PRO A 109 -0.98 -2.88 -1.00
N THR A 110 -0.22 -3.85 -0.54
CA THR A 110 -0.39 -5.23 -1.00
C THR A 110 -1.72 -5.81 -0.54
N SER A 111 -2.17 -6.87 -1.21
CA SER A 111 -3.52 -7.41 -1.01
C SER A 111 -3.76 -7.97 0.41
N GLU A 112 -2.69 -8.35 1.14
CA GLU A 112 -2.80 -8.90 2.49
C GLU A 112 -3.46 -7.93 3.48
N TYR A 113 -3.25 -6.61 3.32
CA TYR A 113 -3.90 -5.60 4.18
C TYR A 113 -5.42 -5.75 4.18
N SER A 114 -6.03 -6.02 3.02
CA SER A 114 -7.48 -6.17 2.90
C SER A 114 -8.02 -7.36 3.71
N LEU A 115 -7.26 -8.45 3.78
CA LEU A 115 -7.62 -9.65 4.53
C LEU A 115 -7.44 -9.42 6.03
N ILE A 116 -6.30 -8.87 6.44
CA ILE A 116 -5.98 -8.63 7.85
C ILE A 116 -6.94 -7.60 8.46
N LEU A 117 -7.26 -6.52 7.74
CA LEU A 117 -8.21 -5.51 8.22
C LEU A 117 -9.61 -6.10 8.45
N ARG A 118 -10.07 -7.02 7.58
CA ARG A 118 -11.35 -7.73 7.78
C ARG A 118 -11.33 -8.69 8.99
N GLN A 119 -10.16 -9.16 9.39
CA GLN A 119 -10.00 -9.98 10.60
C GLN A 119 -9.91 -9.13 11.88
N ARG A 120 -9.29 -7.94 11.81
CA ARG A 120 -9.06 -7.07 12.97
C ARG A 120 -10.21 -6.11 13.28
N LEU A 121 -11.05 -5.79 12.30
CA LEU A 121 -12.17 -4.85 12.44
C LEU A 121 -13.52 -5.57 12.33
N THR A 122 -14.54 -5.00 12.96
CA THR A 122 -15.91 -5.52 12.92
C THR A 122 -16.77 -4.78 11.88
N GLY A 123 -17.73 -5.49 11.28
CA GLY A 123 -18.65 -4.92 10.30
C GLY A 123 -18.12 -4.98 8.87
N LEU A 124 -18.68 -4.13 8.00
CA LEU A 124 -18.29 -4.00 6.60
C LEU A 124 -17.02 -3.15 6.50
N VAL A 125 -15.91 -3.78 6.14
CA VAL A 125 -14.61 -3.12 5.98
C VAL A 125 -14.31 -2.89 4.51
N PHE A 126 -14.13 -1.63 4.14
CA PHE A 126 -13.66 -1.20 2.82
C PHE A 126 -12.26 -0.62 2.97
N ALA A 127 -11.28 -1.23 2.31
CA ALA A 127 -9.92 -0.73 2.27
C ALA A 127 -9.59 -0.28 0.84
N ALA A 128 -9.02 0.91 0.70
CA ALA A 128 -8.57 1.46 -0.57
C ALA A 128 -7.12 1.92 -0.45
N GLY A 129 -6.30 1.46 -1.39
CA GLY A 129 -4.98 2.05 -1.65
C GLY A 129 -5.09 3.32 -2.50
N TYR A 130 -3.96 3.90 -2.87
CA TYR A 130 -3.86 5.11 -3.69
C TYR A 130 -4.68 6.30 -3.15
N ALA A 131 -4.89 6.34 -1.83
CA ALA A 131 -5.60 7.44 -1.19
C ALA A 131 -4.58 8.46 -0.67
N GLY A 132 -4.63 9.68 -1.19
CA GLY A 132 -3.67 10.73 -0.84
C GLY A 132 -2.42 10.67 -1.70
N GLU A 133 -1.27 10.36 -1.09
CA GLU A 133 0.03 10.37 -1.75
C GLU A 133 0.38 8.99 -2.35
N VAL A 134 1.19 8.98 -3.41
CA VAL A 134 1.68 7.74 -4.04
C VAL A 134 3.20 7.67 -3.90
N MET A 135 3.65 7.00 -2.83
CA MET A 135 5.08 6.80 -2.55
C MET A 135 5.61 5.43 -3.01
N GLY A 136 4.78 4.62 -3.66
CA GLY A 136 5.11 3.28 -4.14
C GLY A 136 4.44 2.18 -3.33
N TYR A 137 4.97 0.96 -3.45
CA TYR A 137 4.43 -0.20 -2.76
C TYR A 137 4.50 -0.05 -1.25
N ILE A 138 3.41 -0.43 -0.58
CA ILE A 138 3.31 -0.54 0.87
C ILE A 138 3.20 -2.03 1.19
N PRO A 139 4.34 -2.73 1.38
CA PRO A 139 4.34 -4.17 1.56
C PRO A 139 3.76 -4.59 2.90
N SER A 140 3.14 -5.77 2.93
CA SER A 140 2.89 -6.53 4.15
C SER A 140 4.21 -7.05 4.74
N LYS A 141 4.19 -7.46 6.01
CA LYS A 141 5.39 -8.02 6.67
C LYS A 141 5.93 -9.23 5.92
N GLU A 142 5.04 -10.12 5.47
CA GLU A 142 5.42 -11.30 4.70
C GLU A 142 6.09 -10.91 3.38
N VAL A 143 5.57 -9.89 2.67
CA VAL A 143 6.21 -9.40 1.44
C VAL A 143 7.60 -8.83 1.73
N VAL A 144 7.77 -8.06 2.81
CA VAL A 144 9.10 -7.58 3.23
C VAL A 144 10.07 -8.73 3.46
N LEU A 145 9.64 -9.80 4.16
CA LEU A 145 10.46 -10.96 4.47
C LEU A 145 10.83 -11.79 3.23
N HIS A 146 9.88 -12.00 2.32
CA HIS A 146 10.11 -12.77 1.09
C HIS A 146 10.95 -12.00 0.07
N GLY A 147 10.92 -10.67 0.11
CA GLY A 147 11.56 -9.83 -0.89
C GLY A 147 10.79 -9.82 -2.23
N GLY A 148 11.46 -9.41 -3.30
CA GLY A 148 10.85 -9.29 -4.62
C GLY A 148 10.45 -7.86 -5.02
N TYR A 149 9.53 -7.76 -5.98
CA TYR A 149 9.23 -6.48 -6.61
C TYR A 149 8.49 -5.54 -5.65
N GLU A 150 7.43 -6.02 -5.01
CA GLU A 150 6.56 -5.30 -4.10
C GLU A 150 7.25 -4.97 -2.75
N ALA A 151 8.27 -5.75 -2.37
CA ALA A 151 9.08 -5.50 -1.16
C ALA A 151 10.06 -4.31 -1.29
N GLY A 152 10.07 -3.65 -2.44
CA GLY A 152 10.93 -2.50 -2.72
C GLY A 152 12.30 -2.86 -3.31
N GLU A 153 12.64 -4.14 -3.55
CA GLU A 153 13.96 -4.49 -4.11
C GLU A 153 14.19 -3.97 -5.54
N ARG A 154 13.09 -3.72 -6.26
CA ARG A 154 13.10 -3.19 -7.63
C ARG A 154 12.15 -2.01 -7.78
N SER A 155 10.94 -2.10 -7.20
CA SER A 155 9.92 -1.06 -7.34
C SER A 155 10.32 0.26 -6.66
N ALA A 156 11.01 0.23 -5.52
CA ALA A 156 11.38 1.46 -4.79
C ALA A 156 12.19 2.44 -5.66
N VAL A 157 13.08 1.93 -6.51
CA VAL A 157 13.87 2.74 -7.45
C VAL A 157 12.97 3.54 -8.39
N LEU A 158 11.83 2.98 -8.81
CA LEU A 158 10.86 3.63 -9.69
C LEU A 158 10.18 4.83 -9.01
N TYR A 159 10.10 4.82 -7.68
CA TYR A 159 9.59 5.93 -6.86
C TYR A 159 10.70 6.80 -6.29
N GLY A 160 11.95 6.65 -6.76
CA GLY A 160 13.10 7.43 -6.29
C GLY A 160 13.54 7.09 -4.86
N LEU A 161 13.06 5.98 -4.31
CA LEU A 161 13.27 5.58 -2.93
C LEU A 161 14.56 4.73 -2.79
N PRO A 162 15.53 5.11 -1.92
CA PRO A 162 16.87 4.53 -1.87
C PRO A 162 17.03 3.38 -0.86
N GLY A 163 15.93 2.74 -0.44
CA GLY A 163 15.94 1.81 0.68
C GLY A 163 14.73 0.87 0.70
N ARG A 164 14.42 0.34 1.89
CA ARG A 164 13.30 -0.56 2.14
C ARG A 164 12.63 -0.26 3.46
N PHE A 165 11.35 -0.60 3.55
CA PHE A 165 10.62 -0.56 4.80
C PHE A 165 11.10 -1.64 5.78
N GLY A 166 10.95 -1.35 7.07
CA GLY A 166 11.14 -2.32 8.15
C GLY A 166 10.04 -3.38 8.17
N GLU A 167 10.31 -4.50 8.86
CA GLU A 167 9.35 -5.60 9.02
C GLU A 167 8.10 -5.22 9.84
N ASP A 168 8.16 -4.09 10.53
CA ASP A 168 7.10 -3.53 11.38
C ASP A 168 6.16 -2.57 10.64
N ILE A 169 6.35 -2.36 9.33
CA ILE A 169 5.47 -1.52 8.50
C ILE A 169 4.00 -1.89 8.66
N GLU A 170 3.70 -3.19 8.56
CA GLU A 170 2.34 -3.71 8.63
C GLU A 170 1.69 -3.42 9.97
N ASP A 171 2.38 -3.76 11.07
CA ASP A 171 1.85 -3.52 12.42
C ASP A 171 1.70 -2.02 12.70
N SER A 172 2.62 -1.18 12.23
CA SER A 172 2.54 0.28 12.39
C SER A 172 1.28 0.85 11.75
N ILE A 173 0.98 0.46 10.51
CA ILE A 173 -0.22 0.90 9.78
C ILE A 173 -1.49 0.32 10.42
N LEU A 174 -1.50 -0.99 10.72
CA LEU A 174 -2.68 -1.64 11.27
C LEU A 174 -3.05 -1.10 12.66
N ASN A 175 -2.07 -0.75 13.49
CA ASN A 175 -2.33 -0.14 14.79
C ASN A 175 -3.03 1.21 14.64
N ALA A 176 -2.51 2.10 13.77
CA ALA A 176 -3.16 3.38 13.49
C ALA A 176 -4.59 3.20 12.95
N VAL A 177 -4.81 2.21 12.07
CA VAL A 177 -6.15 1.89 11.55
C VAL A 177 -7.10 1.44 12.66
N VAL A 178 -6.68 0.51 13.51
CA VAL A 178 -7.50 -0.03 14.61
C VAL A 178 -7.82 1.06 15.63
N GLU A 179 -6.86 1.93 15.95
CA GLU A 179 -7.09 3.06 16.83
C GLU A 179 -8.07 4.07 16.23
N GLY A 180 -7.95 4.36 14.93
CA GLY A 180 -8.88 5.25 14.23
C GLY A 180 -10.31 4.70 14.17
N ALA A 181 -10.47 3.39 14.08
CA ALA A 181 -11.79 2.75 14.10
C ALA A 181 -12.45 2.75 15.48
N ARG A 182 -11.67 2.69 16.58
CA ARG A 182 -12.19 2.64 17.97
C ARG A 182 -12.65 3.97 18.53
N ALA A 183 -12.19 5.09 17.98
CA ALA A 183 -12.51 6.42 18.48
C ALA A 183 -13.90 6.95 18.06
N GLY A 184 -14.68 6.15 17.32
CA GLY A 184 -16.01 6.49 16.79
C GLY A 184 -17.19 5.96 17.61
#